data_AF-A0AA44LJB6-F1
#
_entry.id   AF-A0AA44LJB6-F1
#
_cell.length_a   1.000
_cell.length_b   1.000
_cell.length_c   1.000
_cell.angle_alpha   90.00
_cell.angle_beta   90.00
_cell.angle_gamma   90.00
#
_symmetry.space_group_name_H-M   'P 1'
#
loop_
_entity.id
_entity.type
_entity.pdbx_description
1 polymer ?
#
loop_
_entity_poly.entity_id
_entity_poly.type
_entity_poly.pdbx_seq_one_letter_code
_entity_poly.pdbx_strand_id
1 'polypeptide(L)'
;MLADAVERYLQWLSKHSSQLKHAAWVINGLANAYNDTRRKVVPPEEIAANREERRRLIASNVAGVNAPAIADLDAQYDQYRARNVAVMNAYVSWTRSALSDLPRWREPPQIYRGG
;
A
#
# COMPACT_ATOMS: atom_id res chain seq x y z
N MET A 1 -29.62 -37.84 -6.11
CA MET A 1 -30.32 -37.99 -4.81
C MET A 1 -29.90 -36.85 -3.87
N LEU A 2 -30.54 -36.72 -2.69
CA LEU A 2 -30.15 -35.74 -1.65
C LEU A 2 -28.66 -35.85 -1.27
N ALA A 3 -28.12 -37.07 -1.25
CA ALA A 3 -26.71 -37.34 -0.98
C ALA A 3 -25.76 -36.58 -1.94
N ASP A 4 -25.99 -36.66 -3.26
CA ASP A 4 -25.15 -35.95 -4.25
C ASP A 4 -25.22 -34.42 -4.09
N ALA A 5 -26.37 -33.89 -3.66
CA ALA A 5 -26.54 -32.46 -3.43
C ALA A 5 -25.76 -31.99 -2.19
N VAL A 6 -25.80 -32.77 -1.11
CA VAL A 6 -25.00 -32.54 0.10
C VAL A 6 -23.51 -32.64 -0.21
N GLU A 7 -23.08 -33.62 -1.00
CA GLU A 7 -21.67 -33.78 -1.38
C GLU A 7 -21.13 -32.54 -2.12
N ARG A 8 -21.85 -32.05 -3.13
CA ARG A 8 -21.47 -30.82 -3.86
C ARG A 8 -21.36 -29.61 -2.94
N TYR A 9 -22.28 -29.49 -1.97
CA TYR A 9 -22.24 -28.41 -0.99
C TYR A 9 -21.02 -28.52 -0.06
N LEU A 10 -20.69 -29.71 0.44
CA LEU A 10 -19.51 -29.94 1.27
C LEU A 10 -18.20 -29.64 0.50
N GLN A 11 -18.12 -30.04 -0.77
CA GLN A 11 -16.98 -29.69 -1.64
C GLN A 11 -16.86 -28.17 -1.83
N TRP A 12 -17.98 -27.48 -2.08
CA TRP A 12 -18.01 -26.02 -2.14
C TRP A 12 -17.55 -25.38 -0.82
N LEU A 13 -18.06 -25.86 0.32
CA LEU A 13 -17.74 -25.31 1.65
C LEU A 13 -16.25 -25.46 1.99
N SER A 14 -15.65 -26.60 1.65
CA SER A 14 -14.22 -26.85 1.83
C SER A 14 -13.37 -25.89 0.98
N LYS A 15 -13.76 -25.70 -0.29
CA LYS A 15 -13.11 -24.72 -1.18
C LYS A 15 -13.27 -23.29 -0.66
N HIS A 16 -14.47 -22.91 -0.25
CA HIS A 16 -14.77 -21.59 0.29
C HIS A 16 -13.96 -21.30 1.56
N SER A 17 -13.84 -22.27 2.47
CA SER A 17 -13.01 -22.16 3.68
C SER A 17 -11.52 -21.94 3.35
N SER A 18 -11.01 -22.61 2.32
CA SER A 18 -9.64 -22.40 1.84
C SER A 18 -9.46 -21.00 1.23
N GLN A 19 -10.45 -20.53 0.47
CA GLN A 19 -10.47 -19.16 -0.08
C GLN A 19 -10.48 -18.10 1.04
N LEU A 20 -11.23 -18.30 2.13
CA LEU A 20 -11.22 -17.39 3.29
C LEU A 20 -9.84 -17.29 3.94
N LYS A 21 -9.16 -18.42 4.13
CA LYS A 21 -7.78 -18.44 4.65
C LYS A 21 -6.82 -17.68 3.74
N HIS A 22 -6.93 -17.88 2.42
CA HIS A 22 -6.09 -17.18 1.45
C HIS A 22 -6.35 -15.66 1.45
N ALA A 23 -7.62 -15.24 1.47
CA ALA A 23 -7.98 -13.83 1.57
C ALA A 23 -7.42 -13.18 2.85
N ALA A 24 -7.50 -13.87 3.99
CA ALA A 24 -6.93 -13.39 5.24
C ALA A 24 -5.40 -13.21 5.13
N TRP A 25 -4.70 -14.14 4.48
CA TRP A 25 -3.26 -14.01 4.22
C TRP A 25 -2.93 -12.79 3.36
N VAL A 26 -3.66 -12.56 2.27
CA VAL A 26 -3.49 -11.38 1.40
C VAL A 26 -3.72 -10.09 2.19
N ILE A 27 -4.79 -10.00 2.98
CA ILE A 27 -5.13 -8.80 3.78
C ILE A 27 -4.03 -8.50 4.81
N ASN A 28 -3.51 -9.52 5.49
CA ASN A 28 -2.39 -9.35 6.41
C ASN A 28 -1.13 -8.85 5.67
N GLY A 29 -0.87 -9.36 4.47
CA GLY A 29 0.19 -8.86 3.59
C GLY A 29 0.03 -7.38 3.25
N LEU A 30 -1.19 -6.95 2.89
CA LEU A 30 -1.51 -5.54 2.60
C LEU A 30 -1.27 -4.63 3.80
N ALA A 31 -1.65 -5.07 5.01
CA ALA A 31 -1.41 -4.32 6.25
C ALA A 31 0.09 -4.16 6.55
N ASN A 32 0.87 -5.22 6.33
CA ASN A 32 2.32 -5.18 6.47
C ASN A 32 2.97 -4.23 5.45
N ALA A 33 2.55 -4.32 4.18
CA ALA A 33 3.04 -3.44 3.13
C ALA A 33 2.74 -1.96 3.40
N TYR A 34 1.57 -1.65 3.97
CA TYR A 34 1.23 -0.30 4.41
C TYR A 34 2.19 0.19 5.51
N ASN A 35 2.39 -0.61 6.56
CA ASN A 35 3.28 -0.24 7.67
C ASN A 35 4.74 -0.06 7.21
N ASP A 36 5.23 -0.92 6.33
CA ASP A 36 6.56 -0.80 5.74
C ASP A 36 6.71 0.45 4.86
N THR A 37 5.69 0.75 4.05
CA THR A 37 5.66 1.94 3.20
C THR A 37 5.69 3.20 4.06
N ARG A 38 4.86 3.25 5.11
CA ARG A 38 4.82 4.36 6.06
C ARG A 38 6.16 4.62 6.74
N ARG A 39 6.95 3.58 7.02
CA ARG A 39 8.31 3.72 7.58
C ARG A 39 9.36 4.18 6.56
N LYS A 40 9.10 4.01 5.26
CA LYS A 40 10.06 4.30 4.18
C LYS A 40 9.89 5.67 3.54
N VAL A 41 8.69 6.27 3.64
CA VAL A 41 8.47 7.65 3.23
C VAL A 41 9.20 8.61 4.15
N VAL A 42 9.61 9.75 3.61
CA VAL A 42 10.30 10.80 4.37
C VAL A 42 9.35 11.36 5.43
N PRO A 43 9.79 11.46 6.70
CA PRO A 43 8.97 12.02 7.76
C PRO A 43 8.57 13.49 7.50
N PRO A 44 7.32 13.90 7.78
CA PRO A 44 6.87 15.27 7.56
C PRO A 44 7.71 16.34 8.26
N GLU A 45 8.26 16.02 9.43
CA GLU A 45 9.13 16.89 10.22
C GLU A 45 10.47 17.19 9.53
N GLU A 46 11.06 16.22 8.81
CA GLU A 46 12.29 16.44 8.03
C GLU A 46 12.02 17.39 6.85
N ILE A 47 10.90 17.19 6.18
CA ILE A 47 10.44 18.07 5.10
C ILE A 47 10.23 19.49 5.65
N ALA A 48 9.53 19.63 6.78
CA ALA A 48 9.27 20.92 7.40
C ALA A 48 10.56 21.63 7.83
N ALA A 49 11.53 20.91 8.40
CA ALA A 49 12.82 21.44 8.80
C ALA A 49 13.60 22.00 7.60
N ASN A 50 13.66 21.25 6.49
CA ASN A 50 14.26 21.73 5.24
C ASN A 50 13.58 23.01 4.73
N ARG A 51 12.25 23.04 4.69
CA ARG A 51 11.49 24.21 4.18
C ARG A 51 11.63 25.44 5.08
N GLU A 52 11.72 25.24 6.39
CA GLU A 52 11.96 26.30 7.36
C GLU A 52 13.37 26.87 7.21
N GLU A 53 14.41 26.03 7.16
CA GLU A 53 15.79 26.48 6.98
C GLU A 53 15.97 27.23 5.67
N ARG A 54 15.38 26.72 4.58
CA ARG A 54 15.40 27.41 3.29
C ARG A 54 14.81 28.82 3.38
N ARG A 55 13.70 28.99 4.09
CA ARG A 55 13.09 30.31 4.33
C ARG A 55 14.00 31.22 5.14
N ARG A 56 14.67 30.69 6.17
CA ARG A 56 15.65 31.45 6.98
C ARG A 56 16.83 31.94 6.13
N LEU A 57 17.40 31.07 5.31
CA LEU A 57 18.52 31.43 4.43
C LEU A 57 18.15 32.46 3.37
N ILE A 58 16.94 32.37 2.80
CA ILE A 58 16.42 33.37 1.86
C ILE A 58 16.29 34.73 2.55
N ALA A 59 15.72 34.76 3.77
CA ALA A 59 15.51 36.01 4.50
C ALA A 59 16.82 36.75 4.82
N SER A 60 17.92 36.02 5.00
CA SER A 60 19.25 36.59 5.27
C SER A 60 20.14 36.74 4.02
N ASN A 61 19.65 36.42 2.81
CA ASN A 61 20.46 36.37 1.58
C ASN A 61 20.69 37.75 0.92
N VAL A 62 21.00 38.80 1.69
CA VAL A 62 21.12 40.17 1.18
C VAL A 62 22.23 40.33 0.13
N ALA A 63 23.36 39.63 0.33
CA ALA A 63 24.53 39.68 -0.55
C ALA A 63 24.65 38.48 -1.51
N GLY A 64 23.64 37.60 -1.56
CA GLY A 64 23.69 36.39 -2.41
C GLY A 64 24.57 35.25 -1.89
N VAL A 65 25.26 35.43 -0.77
CA VAL A 65 26.21 34.45 -0.18
C VAL A 65 25.53 33.11 0.16
N ASN A 66 24.25 33.11 0.52
CA ASN A 66 23.53 31.89 0.88
C ASN A 66 23.02 31.09 -0.33
N ALA A 67 23.21 31.58 -1.56
CA ALA A 67 22.69 30.92 -2.76
C ALA A 67 23.11 29.44 -2.89
N PRO A 68 24.37 29.04 -2.62
CA PRO A 68 24.76 27.63 -2.66
C PRO A 68 24.00 26.77 -1.62
N ALA A 69 23.90 27.24 -0.37
CA ALA A 69 23.21 26.51 0.68
C ALA A 69 21.69 26.38 0.43
N ILE A 70 21.08 27.39 -0.21
CA ILE A 70 19.68 27.31 -0.67
C ILE A 70 19.53 26.23 -1.75
N ALA A 71 20.47 26.17 -2.70
CA ALA A 71 20.46 25.16 -3.76
C ALA A 71 20.62 23.74 -3.19
N ASP A 72 21.47 23.57 -2.17
CA ASP A 72 21.63 22.28 -1.48
C ASP A 72 20.32 21.83 -0.81
N LEU A 73 19.59 22.75 -0.16
CA LEU A 73 18.29 22.45 0.44
C LEU A 73 17.21 22.12 -0.61
N ASP A 74 17.21 22.81 -1.75
CA ASP A 74 16.30 22.51 -2.86
C ASP A 74 16.60 21.12 -3.45
N ALA A 75 17.88 20.78 -3.65
CA ALA A 75 18.29 19.45 -4.08
C ALA A 75 17.89 18.36 -3.08
N GLN A 76 18.05 18.60 -1.77
CA GLN A 76 17.60 17.68 -0.72
C GLN A 76 16.08 17.49 -0.75
N TYR A 77 15.31 18.55 -0.95
CA TYR A 77 13.84 18.47 -1.04
C TYR A 77 13.39 17.66 -2.27
N ASP A 78 14.09 17.79 -3.39
CA ASP A 78 13.84 16.99 -4.58
C ASP A 78 14.20 15.50 -4.36
N GLN A 79 15.25 15.21 -3.59
CA GLN A 79 15.55 13.84 -3.16
C GLN A 79 14.43 13.27 -2.28
N TYR A 80 13.88 14.05 -1.35
CA TYR A 80 12.72 13.63 -0.54
C TYR A 80 11.51 13.29 -1.42
N ARG A 81 11.21 14.13 -2.41
CA ARG A 81 10.16 13.89 -3.41
C ARG A 81 10.42 12.58 -4.17
N ALA A 82 11.62 12.42 -4.72
CA ALA A 82 11.98 11.23 -5.49
C ALA A 82 11.86 9.95 -4.65
N ARG A 83 12.31 9.99 -3.38
CA ARG A 83 12.16 8.88 -2.44
C ARG A 83 10.70 8.52 -2.21
N ASN A 84 9.86 9.51 -1.91
CA ASN A 84 8.43 9.28 -1.66
C ASN A 84 7.73 8.69 -2.90
N VAL A 85 8.02 9.21 -4.09
CA VAL A 85 7.48 8.66 -5.35
C VAL A 85 7.91 7.21 -5.55
N ALA A 86 9.21 6.91 -5.39
CA ALA A 86 9.72 5.55 -5.54
C ALA A 86 9.07 4.56 -4.56
N VAL A 87 8.94 4.95 -3.29
CA VAL A 87 8.31 4.14 -2.24
C VAL A 87 6.83 3.90 -2.55
N MET A 88 6.08 4.93 -2.95
CA MET A 88 4.66 4.79 -3.27
C MET A 88 4.42 3.99 -4.55
N ASN A 89 5.28 4.12 -5.57
CA ASN A 89 5.20 3.29 -6.78
C ASN A 89 5.41 1.81 -6.47
N ALA A 90 6.39 1.49 -5.62
CA ALA A 90 6.60 0.12 -5.16
C ALA A 90 5.40 -0.41 -4.38
N TYR A 91 4.82 0.40 -3.49
CA TYR A 91 3.61 0.05 -2.75
C TYR A 91 2.42 -0.23 -3.69
N VAL A 92 2.14 0.64 -4.66
CA VAL A 92 1.05 0.45 -5.62
C VAL A 92 1.27 -0.79 -6.48
N SER A 93 2.49 -1.02 -6.97
CA SER A 93 2.82 -2.22 -7.76
C SER A 93 2.55 -3.50 -6.96
N TRP A 94 3.10 -3.58 -5.74
CA TRP A 94 2.97 -4.74 -4.88
C TRP A 94 1.52 -4.99 -4.45
N THR A 95 0.81 -3.94 -4.01
CA THR A 95 -0.59 -4.05 -3.56
C THR A 95 -1.52 -4.45 -4.70
N ARG A 96 -1.31 -3.95 -5.92
CA ARG A 96 -2.06 -4.40 -7.10
C ARG A 96 -1.87 -5.89 -7.37
N SER A 97 -0.63 -6.38 -7.27
CA SER A 97 -0.34 -7.81 -7.41
C SER A 97 -1.05 -8.61 -6.32
N ALA A 98 -0.89 -8.24 -5.05
CA ALA A 98 -1.52 -8.93 -3.93
C ALA A 98 -3.06 -8.93 -4.01
N LEU A 99 -3.67 -7.81 -4.41
CA LEU A 99 -5.12 -7.73 -4.61
C LEU A 99 -5.61 -8.61 -5.76
N SER A 100 -4.78 -8.84 -6.78
CA SER A 100 -5.13 -9.74 -7.89
C SER A 100 -5.18 -11.22 -7.48
N ASP A 101 -4.54 -11.57 -6.36
CA ASP A 101 -4.58 -12.92 -5.78
C ASP A 101 -5.85 -13.18 -4.95
N LEU A 102 -6.67 -12.16 -4.66
CA LEU A 102 -7.90 -12.35 -3.90
C LEU A 102 -8.85 -13.32 -4.62
N PRO A 103 -9.39 -14.32 -3.90
CA PRO A 103 -10.24 -15.33 -4.51
C PRO A 103 -11.58 -14.72 -4.94
N ARG A 104 -12.09 -15.17 -6.09
CA ARG A 104 -13.47 -14.90 -6.50
C ARG A 104 -14.42 -15.86 -5.78
N TRP A 105 -15.38 -15.29 -5.06
CA TRP A 105 -16.43 -16.04 -4.38
C TRP A 105 -17.43 -16.61 -5.39
N ARG A 106 -17.99 -17.77 -5.06
CA ARG A 106 -19.11 -18.38 -5.78
C ARG A 106 -20.19 -18.69 -4.77
N GLU A 107 -21.43 -18.54 -5.18
CA GLU A 107 -22.57 -18.95 -4.37
C GLU A 107 -22.55 -20.47 -4.10
N PRO A 108 -23.07 -20.91 -2.95
CA PRO A 108 -23.20 -22.33 -2.67
C PRO A 108 -24.12 -23.02 -3.69
N PRO A 109 -23.83 -24.27 -4.07
CA PRO A 109 -24.76 -25.05 -4.89
C PRO A 109 -26.04 -25.33 -4.10
N GLN A 110 -27.17 -25.33 -4.81
CA GLN A 110 -28.48 -25.63 -4.21
C GLN A 110 -28.53 -27.07 -3.68
N ILE A 111 -29.00 -27.23 -2.44
CA ILE A 111 -29.21 -28.53 -1.79
C ILE A 111 -30.61 -29.09 -2.12
N TYR A 112 -31.56 -28.20 -2.46
CA TYR A 112 -32.93 -28.52 -2.86
C TYR A 112 -33.34 -27.60 -4.02
N ARG A 113 -34.00 -28.13 -5.06
CA ARG A 113 -34.72 -27.30 -6.05
C ARG A 113 -36.17 -27.22 -5.60
N GLY A 114 -36.61 -26.05 -5.15
CA GLY A 114 -38.04 -25.75 -5.05
C GLY A 114 -38.65 -25.75 -6.45
N GLY A 115 -39.82 -26.37 -6.57
CA GLY A 115 -40.67 -26.28 -7.77
C GLY A 115 -41.36 -24.93 -7.89
#